data_AF-A0A8C2MRK7-F1
#
_entry.id   AF-A0A8C2MRK7-F1
#
_cell.length_a   1.000
_cell.length_b   1.000
_cell.length_c   1.000
_cell.angle_alpha   90.00
_cell.angle_beta   90.00
_cell.angle_gamma   90.00
#
_symmetry.space_group_name_H-M   'P 1'
#
loop_
_entity.id
_entity.type
_entity.pdbx_description
1 polymer ?
#
loop_
_entity_poly.entity_id
_entity_poly.type
_entity_poly.pdbx_seq_one_letter_code
_entity_poly.pdbx_strand_id
1 'polypeptide(L)'
;SPQLSATSVLIGDERRGQTKDDAIKKEGPYKIFFKDLFLFKENEMAAKEKERIMNRSMKIYQKTTFSSRMKSRSHLSQLAFFADVGGGSLESLGLDPTLILRLTEGADRKRTVHEFINDERDRFLLEYAVSTKKSTIQKFEKLIALKESQLRKAEKKLQDDALAFEEFLRENDQRSVDALKMAAQETLNKLQMTTELKKASMEVQAVKSEIAKTEFLLKEYMKYGFFLLKLSPKHWQAQQSQKRAQASRSNPILPRLLDKFSLSSSRKENSAESDSVSFSEDKKTSPASEDSLEFFLEDEQLEFDLMPEIYFKEPEELLQVLTELEEQNLTLVQYSQDVDENLDDVNKREKFIQDKINNNIDFLMEHKKILKNNCEREEEKAAELELRSRLFSFGEFNSDAQEKLIDSLSKKINQVYRVCIGDAEVGSLNAVQKLVKVESRLVELSDLIESIPKENVEAIERIKQKERRQKLRDEKMKEKQRHQEERLKAALERAVAQPKKKLGRRLVYRSKPPSATKHELLLVGDTRTKSLEEEYFFS
;
A
#
# COMPACT_ATOMS: atom_id res chain seq x y z
N SER A 1 -10.40 -24.69 -42.28
CA SER A 1 -11.79 -24.62 -42.77
C SER A 1 -11.82 -24.55 -44.28
N PRO A 2 -12.86 -25.09 -44.93
CA PRO A 2 -12.80 -25.62 -46.29
C PRO A 2 -13.21 -24.59 -47.37
N GLN A 3 -12.97 -25.01 -48.62
CA GLN A 3 -13.73 -24.73 -49.84
C GLN A 3 -13.76 -23.32 -50.48
N LEU A 4 -13.25 -23.32 -51.72
CA LEU A 4 -13.91 -22.93 -52.98
C LEU A 4 -14.32 -21.47 -53.23
N SER A 5 -13.65 -20.92 -54.26
CA SER A 5 -14.21 -20.38 -55.51
C SER A 5 -14.11 -18.87 -55.75
N ALA A 6 -13.94 -18.57 -57.06
CA ALA A 6 -14.28 -17.35 -57.80
C ALA A 6 -13.36 -16.12 -57.64
N THR A 7 -13.01 -15.30 -58.65
CA THR A 7 -13.02 -15.29 -60.14
C THR A 7 -12.29 -13.98 -60.54
N SER A 8 -11.71 -13.90 -61.75
CA SER A 8 -11.52 -12.65 -62.55
C SER A 8 -10.35 -11.72 -62.15
N VAL A 9 -9.67 -10.92 -63.00
CA VAL A 9 -9.61 -10.66 -64.45
C VAL A 9 -8.47 -9.63 -64.67
N LEU A 10 -7.66 -9.83 -65.72
CA LEU A 10 -6.97 -8.86 -66.61
C LEU A 10 -5.80 -7.91 -66.20
N ILE A 11 -4.79 -7.94 -67.09
CA ILE A 11 -3.88 -6.89 -67.62
C ILE A 11 -2.57 -6.57 -66.87
N GLY A 12 -1.43 -6.68 -67.58
CA GLY A 12 -0.19 -5.95 -67.27
C GLY A 12 1.14 -6.60 -67.69
N ASP A 13 1.54 -6.32 -68.92
CA ASP A 13 2.76 -6.65 -69.70
C ASP A 13 4.18 -6.77 -69.07
N GLU A 14 5.03 -7.48 -69.84
CA GLU A 14 6.48 -7.29 -70.08
C GLU A 14 7.59 -7.75 -69.09
N ARG A 15 8.29 -8.89 -69.36
CA ARG A 15 9.59 -8.98 -70.08
C ARG A 15 10.35 -10.32 -69.91
N ARG A 16 10.49 -11.01 -71.04
CA ARG A 16 11.62 -11.81 -71.60
C ARG A 16 12.69 -12.43 -70.68
N GLY A 17 12.73 -13.77 -70.72
CA GLY A 17 13.93 -14.62 -70.62
C GLY A 17 13.62 -15.99 -71.22
N GLN A 18 14.26 -16.36 -72.33
CA GLN A 18 13.90 -17.47 -73.22
C GLN A 18 14.19 -18.87 -72.63
N THR A 19 13.15 -19.70 -72.55
CA THR A 19 13.24 -21.17 -72.65
C THR A 19 12.12 -21.64 -73.59
N LYS A 20 12.48 -22.43 -74.59
CA LYS A 20 11.59 -23.11 -75.54
C LYS A 20 12.26 -24.45 -75.87
N ASP A 21 11.60 -25.58 -76.05
CA ASP A 21 10.21 -25.99 -75.86
C ASP A 21 10.31 -27.53 -75.94
N ASP A 22 9.90 -28.24 -74.89
CA ASP A 22 9.61 -29.68 -74.98
C ASP A 22 8.20 -29.84 -75.58
N ALA A 23 8.14 -30.18 -76.86
CA ALA A 23 6.89 -30.39 -77.59
C ALA A 23 6.64 -31.89 -77.83
N ILE A 24 5.67 -32.39 -77.06
CA ILE A 24 4.90 -33.63 -77.23
C ILE A 24 4.60 -33.93 -78.70
N LYS A 25 4.98 -35.13 -79.18
CA LYS A 25 4.51 -35.68 -80.46
C LYS A 25 3.82 -37.02 -80.25
N LYS A 26 2.50 -36.99 -80.44
CA LYS A 26 1.61 -38.13 -80.60
C LYS A 26 2.02 -38.99 -81.79
N GLU A 27 1.86 -40.29 -81.63
CA GLU A 27 2.13 -41.32 -82.62
C GLU A 27 1.18 -41.25 -83.81
N GLY A 28 1.72 -41.40 -85.02
CA GLY A 28 1.00 -41.67 -86.26
C GLY A 28 1.67 -42.85 -86.98
N PRO A 29 0.96 -43.66 -87.78
CA PRO A 29 1.35 -45.05 -88.07
C PRO A 29 2.41 -45.24 -89.17
N TYR A 30 3.11 -44.20 -89.63
CA TYR A 30 4.24 -44.35 -90.58
C TYR A 30 5.40 -43.41 -90.24
N LYS A 31 6.53 -43.97 -89.82
CA LYS A 31 7.80 -43.25 -89.59
C LYS A 31 8.82 -43.71 -90.63
N ILE A 32 9.05 -42.88 -91.63
CA ILE A 32 10.05 -43.12 -92.68
C ILE A 32 11.45 -42.92 -92.05
N PHE A 33 12.25 -43.98 -92.00
CA PHE A 33 13.62 -43.96 -91.49
C PHE A 33 14.58 -43.39 -92.55
N PHE A 34 14.79 -42.07 -92.56
CA PHE A 34 15.84 -41.43 -93.37
C PHE A 34 17.26 -41.66 -92.83
N LYS A 35 17.42 -42.34 -91.69
CA LYS A 35 18.73 -42.57 -91.04
C LYS A 35 19.56 -43.66 -91.72
N ASP A 36 18.93 -44.63 -92.38
CA ASP A 36 19.67 -45.75 -93.01
C ASP A 36 20.29 -45.39 -94.38
N LEU A 37 19.81 -44.34 -95.04
CA LEU A 37 20.33 -43.93 -96.35
C LEU A 37 21.71 -43.25 -96.26
N PHE A 38 22.04 -42.64 -95.11
CA PHE A 38 23.31 -41.93 -94.91
C PHE A 38 24.40 -42.80 -94.29
N LEU A 39 24.07 -43.90 -93.59
CA LEU A 39 25.06 -44.80 -92.99
C LEU A 39 26.03 -45.39 -94.03
N PHE A 40 25.55 -45.72 -95.23
CA PHE A 40 26.39 -46.24 -96.30
C PHE A 40 27.36 -45.17 -96.82
N LYS A 41 26.90 -43.92 -96.95
CA LYS A 41 27.70 -42.78 -97.39
C LYS A 41 28.71 -42.35 -96.33
N GLU A 42 28.33 -42.41 -95.05
CA GLU A 42 29.18 -42.09 -93.90
C GLU A 42 30.29 -43.16 -93.74
N ASN A 43 29.96 -44.44 -93.90
CA ASN A 43 30.93 -45.53 -93.96
C ASN A 43 31.87 -45.43 -95.17
N GLU A 44 31.36 -45.06 -96.36
CA GLU A 44 32.18 -44.86 -97.56
C GLU A 44 33.17 -43.68 -97.38
N MET A 45 32.71 -42.58 -96.78
CA MET A 45 33.55 -41.42 -96.46
C MET A 45 34.61 -41.77 -95.42
N ALA A 46 34.27 -42.51 -94.36
CA ALA A 46 35.22 -42.96 -93.35
C ALA A 46 36.28 -43.92 -93.94
N ALA A 47 35.91 -44.80 -94.88
CA ALA A 47 36.85 -45.68 -95.57
C ALA A 47 37.83 -44.90 -96.47
N LYS A 48 37.32 -43.91 -97.24
CA LYS A 48 38.15 -43.01 -98.06
C LYS A 48 39.16 -42.23 -97.22
N GLU A 49 38.75 -41.76 -96.04
CA GLU A 49 39.65 -41.01 -95.16
C GLU A 49 40.76 -41.90 -94.58
N LYS A 50 40.43 -43.13 -94.16
CA LYS A 50 41.45 -44.12 -93.75
C LYS A 50 42.43 -44.45 -94.88
N GLU A 51 41.96 -44.59 -96.11
CA GLU A 51 42.82 -44.84 -97.28
C GLU A 51 43.73 -43.64 -97.60
N ARG A 52 43.24 -42.41 -97.43
CA ARG A 52 44.05 -41.19 -97.54
C ARG A 52 45.16 -41.13 -96.50
N ILE A 53 44.84 -41.46 -95.24
CA ILE A 53 45.82 -41.51 -94.14
C ILE A 53 46.90 -42.56 -94.44
N MET A 54 46.51 -43.76 -94.88
CA MET A 54 47.47 -44.80 -95.28
C MET A 54 48.31 -44.41 -96.51
N ASN A 55 47.72 -43.74 -97.50
CA ASN A 55 48.47 -43.24 -98.66
C ASN A 55 49.40 -42.07 -98.31
N ARG A 56 49.13 -41.34 -97.22
CA ARG A 56 50.00 -40.26 -96.72
C ARG A 56 51.27 -40.81 -96.06
N SER A 57 51.21 -41.98 -95.41
CA SER A 57 52.36 -42.61 -94.76
C SER A 57 53.26 -43.43 -95.69
N MET A 58 52.84 -43.72 -96.94
CA MET A 58 53.63 -44.48 -97.91
C MET A 58 54.69 -43.64 -98.66
N LYS A 59 55.82 -44.26 -99.03
CA LYS A 59 56.90 -43.64 -99.84
C LYS A 59 56.49 -43.53 -101.32
N ILE A 60 57.06 -42.58 -102.07
CA ILE A 60 56.61 -42.20 -103.42
C ILE A 60 56.56 -43.39 -104.41
N TYR A 61 57.54 -44.29 -104.37
CA TYR A 61 57.57 -45.49 -105.23
C TYR A 61 56.56 -46.59 -104.85
N GLN A 62 55.94 -46.49 -103.66
CA GLN A 62 54.90 -47.42 -103.18
C GLN A 62 53.49 -46.88 -103.42
N LYS A 63 53.34 -45.63 -103.86
CA LYS A 63 52.04 -45.04 -104.17
C LYS A 63 51.61 -45.47 -105.57
N THR A 64 50.51 -46.23 -105.64
CA THR A 64 49.89 -46.59 -106.92
C THR A 64 49.09 -45.40 -107.46
N THR A 65 49.22 -45.11 -108.75
CA THR A 65 48.40 -44.10 -109.44
C THR A 65 46.99 -44.64 -109.69
N PHE A 66 46.00 -43.75 -109.79
CA PHE A 66 44.59 -44.11 -110.05
C PHE A 66 44.41 -45.03 -111.27
N SER A 67 45.23 -44.83 -112.32
CA SER A 67 45.32 -45.70 -113.50
C SER A 67 45.81 -47.13 -113.17
N SER A 68 46.78 -47.27 -112.26
CA SER A 68 47.27 -48.56 -111.76
C SER A 68 46.23 -49.27 -110.87
N ARG A 69 45.50 -48.53 -110.03
CA ARG A 69 44.39 -49.08 -109.21
C ARG A 69 43.21 -49.57 -110.06
N MET A 70 42.88 -48.90 -111.18
CA MET A 70 41.83 -49.36 -112.09
C MET A 70 42.19 -50.63 -112.86
N LYS A 71 43.47 -50.86 -113.18
CA LYS A 71 43.94 -52.07 -113.89
C LYS A 71 44.10 -53.30 -112.99
N SER A 72 44.21 -53.15 -111.67
CA SER A 72 44.29 -54.27 -110.70
C SER A 72 42.94 -54.83 -110.25
N ARG A 73 41.81 -54.45 -110.87
CA ARG A 73 40.49 -55.09 -110.62
C ARG A 73 40.35 -56.39 -111.42
N SER A 74 41.26 -57.35 -111.24
CA SER A 74 41.17 -58.68 -111.86
C SER A 74 40.06 -59.55 -111.26
N HIS A 75 39.49 -59.18 -110.10
CA HIS A 75 38.38 -59.91 -109.48
C HIS A 75 37.01 -59.71 -110.17
N LEU A 76 36.92 -58.86 -111.20
CA LEU A 76 35.69 -58.72 -112.01
C LEU A 76 35.74 -59.56 -113.30
N SER A 77 36.92 -60.06 -113.72
CA SER A 77 37.05 -60.97 -114.87
C SER A 77 36.80 -62.45 -114.53
N GLN A 78 36.47 -62.79 -113.28
CA GLN A 78 36.19 -64.16 -112.83
C GLN A 78 34.69 -64.51 -112.81
N LEU A 79 33.80 -63.61 -113.24
CA LEU A 79 32.33 -63.82 -113.19
C LEU A 79 31.64 -63.81 -114.58
N ALA A 80 32.38 -63.92 -115.68
CA ALA A 80 31.79 -64.01 -117.00
C ALA A 80 32.46 -65.10 -117.87
N PHE A 81 31.61 -65.91 -118.50
CA PHE A 81 31.86 -67.02 -119.43
C PHE A 81 32.09 -68.42 -118.82
N PHE A 82 30.99 -69.18 -118.76
CA PHE A 82 30.98 -70.61 -119.04
C PHE A 82 31.13 -70.80 -120.55
N ALA A 83 32.26 -71.33 -121.02
CA ALA A 83 32.39 -72.02 -122.30
C ALA A 83 33.65 -72.90 -122.30
N ASP A 84 33.42 -74.20 -122.44
CA ASP A 84 34.29 -75.29 -122.89
C ASP A 84 35.65 -75.63 -122.23
N VAL A 85 35.63 -76.84 -121.64
CA VAL A 85 36.59 -77.96 -121.77
C VAL A 85 38.08 -77.64 -121.92
N GLY A 86 38.84 -78.06 -120.90
CA GLY A 86 40.22 -78.56 -121.05
C GLY A 86 41.32 -77.60 -120.63
N GLY A 87 41.85 -77.77 -119.42
CA GLY A 87 43.13 -77.16 -119.03
C GLY A 87 43.24 -76.87 -117.54
N GLY A 88 43.49 -77.90 -116.73
CA GLY A 88 43.96 -77.69 -115.36
C GLY A 88 45.36 -77.09 -115.36
N SER A 89 45.49 -75.83 -114.94
CA SER A 89 46.79 -75.20 -114.67
C SER A 89 47.29 -75.69 -113.30
N LEU A 90 48.22 -76.64 -113.35
CA LEU A 90 48.97 -77.21 -112.21
C LEU A 90 50.09 -76.24 -111.78
N GLU A 91 49.76 -75.00 -111.47
CA GLU A 91 50.75 -73.99 -111.06
C GLU A 91 50.49 -73.43 -109.64
N SER A 92 49.36 -73.78 -109.02
CA SER A 92 48.96 -73.23 -107.72
C SER A 92 49.32 -74.08 -106.50
N LEU A 93 50.08 -75.18 -106.67
CA LEU A 93 50.40 -76.10 -105.58
C LEU A 93 51.84 -76.01 -105.03
N GLY A 94 52.71 -75.16 -105.58
CA GLY A 94 54.03 -74.89 -104.99
C GLY A 94 54.89 -76.14 -104.73
N LEU A 95 54.78 -77.16 -105.59
CA LEU A 95 55.56 -78.39 -105.52
C LEU A 95 56.55 -78.47 -106.70
N ASP A 96 57.74 -78.98 -106.41
CA ASP A 96 58.89 -79.09 -107.31
C ASP A 96 58.56 -79.93 -108.56
N PRO A 97 58.84 -79.46 -109.80
CA PRO A 97 58.41 -80.13 -111.03
C PRO A 97 58.93 -81.57 -111.17
N THR A 98 60.03 -81.89 -110.49
CA THR A 98 60.65 -83.21 -110.44
C THR A 98 59.85 -84.24 -109.62
N LEU A 99 59.16 -83.81 -108.56
CA LEU A 99 58.36 -84.71 -107.70
C LEU A 99 57.00 -85.05 -108.33
N ILE A 100 56.45 -84.11 -109.11
CA ILE A 100 55.22 -84.30 -109.89
C ILE A 100 55.44 -85.36 -110.98
N LEU A 101 56.60 -85.32 -111.66
CA LEU A 101 56.99 -86.36 -112.61
C LEU A 101 57.17 -87.72 -111.93
N ARG A 102 57.83 -87.80 -110.77
CA ARG A 102 58.05 -89.10 -110.09
C ARG A 102 56.78 -89.76 -109.55
N LEU A 103 55.78 -88.98 -109.14
CA LEU A 103 54.48 -89.52 -108.69
C LEU A 103 53.59 -89.96 -109.87
N THR A 104 53.80 -89.40 -111.07
CA THR A 104 53.06 -89.78 -112.28
C THR A 104 53.76 -90.85 -113.11
N GLU A 105 55.09 -91.03 -113.01
CA GLU A 105 55.87 -92.01 -113.77
C GLU A 105 55.63 -93.48 -113.36
N GLY A 106 55.12 -93.71 -112.13
CA GLY A 106 54.97 -95.04 -111.53
C GLY A 106 53.56 -95.64 -111.61
N ALA A 107 52.56 -94.89 -112.04
CA ALA A 107 51.19 -95.38 -112.22
C ALA A 107 50.85 -95.28 -113.72
N ASP A 108 50.20 -96.31 -114.26
CA ASP A 108 49.66 -96.35 -115.63
C ASP A 108 50.58 -96.92 -116.73
N ARG A 109 51.15 -98.11 -116.51
CA ARG A 109 51.59 -98.96 -117.65
C ARG A 109 50.83 -100.27 -117.84
N LYS A 110 49.85 -100.64 -116.99
CA LYS A 110 48.95 -101.80 -117.21
C LYS A 110 47.56 -101.66 -116.54
N ARG A 111 46.98 -100.47 -116.46
CA ARG A 111 45.59 -100.32 -115.99
C ARG A 111 44.66 -100.33 -117.18
N THR A 112 43.63 -101.16 -117.13
CA THR A 112 42.60 -101.14 -118.17
C THR A 112 41.90 -99.78 -118.08
N VAL A 113 41.50 -99.19 -119.21
CA VAL A 113 40.85 -97.86 -119.25
C VAL A 113 39.70 -97.76 -118.22
N HIS A 114 39.02 -98.88 -117.95
CA HIS A 114 37.95 -98.98 -116.96
C HIS A 114 38.40 -98.77 -115.49
N GLU A 115 39.55 -99.29 -115.07
CA GLU A 115 40.08 -99.13 -113.70
C GLU A 115 40.53 -97.68 -113.45
N PHE A 116 41.20 -97.07 -114.44
CA PHE A 116 41.55 -95.66 -114.37
C PHE A 116 40.30 -94.77 -114.28
N ILE A 117 39.27 -95.06 -115.10
CA ILE A 117 37.99 -94.35 -115.02
C ILE A 117 37.36 -94.51 -113.63
N ASN A 118 37.46 -95.68 -112.99
CA ASN A 118 36.90 -95.89 -111.65
C ASN A 118 37.73 -95.18 -110.56
N ASP A 119 39.07 -95.19 -110.62
CA ASP A 119 39.92 -94.43 -109.69
C ASP A 119 39.72 -92.91 -109.83
N GLU A 120 39.58 -92.41 -111.06
CA GLU A 120 39.21 -91.01 -111.31
C GLU A 120 37.84 -90.70 -110.69
N ARG A 121 36.84 -91.57 -110.90
CA ARG A 121 35.49 -91.41 -110.32
C ARG A 121 35.52 -91.44 -108.79
N ASP A 122 36.27 -92.35 -108.18
CA ASP A 122 36.40 -92.46 -106.72
C ASP A 122 37.12 -91.23 -106.15
N ARG A 123 38.13 -90.72 -106.86
CA ARG A 123 38.80 -89.47 -106.50
C ARG A 123 37.84 -88.28 -106.57
N PHE A 124 37.06 -88.15 -107.64
CA PHE A 124 36.04 -87.11 -107.77
C PHE A 124 34.95 -87.24 -106.70
N LEU A 125 34.52 -88.45 -106.36
CA LEU A 125 33.51 -88.68 -105.33
C LEU A 125 34.05 -88.33 -103.94
N LEU A 126 35.30 -88.67 -103.64
CA LEU A 126 35.95 -88.30 -102.39
C LEU A 126 36.18 -86.79 -102.31
N GLU A 127 36.61 -86.16 -103.40
CA GLU A 127 36.76 -84.71 -103.49
C GLU A 127 35.42 -84.00 -103.29
N TYR A 128 34.35 -84.51 -103.91
CA TYR A 128 32.99 -84.02 -103.69
C TYR A 128 32.54 -84.21 -102.25
N ALA A 129 32.81 -85.36 -101.62
CA ALA A 129 32.47 -85.62 -100.23
C ALA A 129 33.25 -84.72 -99.25
N VAL A 130 34.54 -84.50 -99.52
CA VAL A 130 35.39 -83.58 -98.75
C VAL A 130 34.93 -82.14 -98.95
N SER A 131 34.61 -81.73 -100.17
CA SER A 131 34.06 -80.40 -100.47
C SER A 131 32.72 -80.18 -99.77
N THR A 132 31.85 -81.18 -99.79
CA THR A 132 30.56 -81.15 -99.08
C THR A 132 30.79 -81.01 -97.57
N LYS A 133 31.66 -81.84 -96.96
CA LYS A 133 31.98 -81.76 -95.53
C LYS A 133 32.63 -80.41 -95.17
N LYS A 134 33.60 -79.93 -95.95
CA LYS A 134 34.21 -78.60 -95.77
C LYS A 134 33.16 -77.49 -95.84
N SER A 135 32.22 -77.56 -96.79
CA SER A 135 31.12 -76.59 -96.88
C SER A 135 30.20 -76.64 -95.65
N THR A 136 29.94 -77.84 -95.08
CA THR A 136 29.15 -77.97 -93.85
C THR A 136 29.90 -77.47 -92.62
N ILE A 137 31.21 -77.73 -92.50
CA ILE A 137 32.05 -77.20 -91.42
C ILE A 137 32.07 -75.68 -91.47
N GLN A 138 32.28 -75.08 -92.65
CA GLN A 138 32.22 -73.63 -92.82
C GLN A 138 30.85 -73.03 -92.44
N LYS A 139 29.75 -73.74 -92.67
CA LYS A 139 28.41 -73.31 -92.19
C LYS A 139 28.35 -73.32 -90.67
N PHE A 140 28.85 -74.37 -90.02
CA PHE A 140 28.88 -74.45 -88.56
C PHE A 140 29.83 -73.42 -87.95
N GLU A 141 31.01 -73.19 -88.52
CA GLU A 141 31.94 -72.14 -88.10
C GLU A 141 31.28 -70.76 -88.16
N LYS A 142 30.54 -70.45 -89.24
CA LYS A 142 29.77 -69.20 -89.34
C LYS A 142 28.69 -69.11 -88.26
N LEU A 143 27.97 -70.20 -87.99
CA LEU A 143 26.95 -70.24 -86.93
C LEU A 143 27.57 -70.08 -85.53
N ILE A 144 28.71 -70.73 -85.27
CA ILE A 144 29.45 -70.62 -84.02
C ILE A 144 29.95 -69.18 -83.84
N ALA A 145 30.57 -68.57 -84.86
CA ALA A 145 31.05 -67.19 -84.78
C ALA A 145 29.89 -66.18 -84.55
N LEU A 146 28.74 -66.41 -85.17
CA LEU A 146 27.54 -65.59 -84.96
C LEU A 146 27.03 -65.74 -83.53
N LYS A 147 26.93 -66.97 -83.01
CA LYS A 147 26.52 -67.26 -81.63
C LYS A 147 27.51 -66.71 -80.61
N GLU A 148 28.80 -66.86 -80.84
CA GLU A 148 29.85 -66.29 -80.00
C GLU A 148 29.77 -64.75 -79.98
N SER A 149 29.55 -64.11 -81.13
CA SER A 149 29.34 -62.66 -81.20
C SER A 149 28.09 -62.22 -80.41
N GLN A 150 26.99 -62.99 -80.47
CA GLN A 150 25.80 -62.72 -79.68
C GLN A 150 26.05 -62.88 -78.17
N LEU A 151 26.74 -63.95 -77.77
CA LEU A 151 27.10 -64.19 -76.37
C LEU A 151 28.02 -63.08 -75.83
N ARG A 152 29.07 -62.68 -76.56
CA ARG A 152 29.94 -61.58 -76.15
C ARG A 152 29.20 -60.25 -76.03
N LYS A 153 28.23 -59.99 -76.90
CA LYS A 153 27.37 -58.80 -76.80
C LYS A 153 26.48 -58.86 -75.57
N ALA A 154 25.93 -60.03 -75.23
CA ALA A 154 25.11 -60.21 -74.03
C ALA A 154 25.95 -60.11 -72.75
N GLU A 155 27.14 -60.73 -72.73
CA GLU A 155 28.10 -60.63 -71.63
C GLU A 155 28.52 -59.18 -71.39
N LYS A 156 28.88 -58.46 -72.46
CA LYS A 156 29.24 -57.04 -72.35
C LYS A 156 28.09 -56.19 -71.80
N LYS A 157 26.85 -56.42 -72.27
CA LYS A 157 25.68 -55.72 -71.71
C LYS A 157 25.48 -56.02 -70.24
N LEU A 158 25.63 -57.27 -69.82
CA LEU A 158 25.50 -57.65 -68.43
C LEU A 158 26.61 -57.02 -67.56
N GLN A 159 27.84 -56.90 -68.08
CA GLN A 159 28.92 -56.17 -67.43
C GLN A 159 28.63 -54.67 -67.34
N ASP A 160 28.17 -54.05 -68.43
CA ASP A 160 27.79 -52.64 -68.45
C ASP A 160 26.64 -52.36 -67.46
N ASP A 161 25.64 -53.26 -67.40
CA ASP A 161 24.53 -53.19 -66.43
C ASP A 161 25.04 -53.36 -64.99
N ALA A 162 25.94 -54.32 -64.74
CA ALA A 162 26.54 -54.51 -63.41
C ALA A 162 27.31 -53.28 -62.94
N LEU A 163 28.11 -52.67 -63.82
CA LEU A 163 28.82 -51.42 -63.54
C LEU A 163 27.84 -50.27 -63.28
N ALA A 164 26.78 -50.15 -64.08
CA ALA A 164 25.75 -49.14 -63.86
C ALA A 164 25.01 -49.34 -62.52
N PHE A 165 24.78 -50.58 -62.09
CA PHE A 165 24.20 -50.88 -60.77
C PHE A 165 25.15 -50.53 -59.64
N GLU A 166 26.45 -50.85 -59.75
CA GLU A 166 27.45 -50.44 -58.76
C GLU A 166 27.56 -48.91 -58.67
N GLU A 167 27.56 -48.21 -59.80
CA GLU A 167 27.53 -46.75 -59.85
C GLU A 167 26.27 -46.19 -59.19
N PHE A 168 25.09 -46.78 -59.46
CA PHE A 168 23.85 -46.39 -58.82
C PHE A 168 23.86 -46.60 -57.30
N LEU A 169 24.41 -47.73 -56.82
CA LEU A 169 24.55 -47.97 -55.38
C LEU A 169 25.50 -46.96 -54.74
N ARG A 170 26.66 -46.69 -55.36
CA ARG A 170 27.57 -45.66 -54.86
C ARG A 170 26.93 -44.28 -54.85
N GLU A 171 26.19 -43.93 -55.90
CA GLU A 171 25.50 -42.65 -55.97
C GLU A 171 24.37 -42.56 -54.94
N ASN A 172 23.63 -43.64 -54.69
CA ASN A 172 22.60 -43.67 -53.67
C ASN A 172 23.19 -43.53 -52.26
N ASP A 173 24.24 -44.30 -51.95
CA ASP A 173 24.97 -44.22 -50.69
C ASP A 173 25.52 -42.80 -50.50
N GLN A 174 26.14 -42.23 -51.54
CA GLN A 174 26.65 -40.86 -51.50
C GLN A 174 25.53 -39.84 -51.26
N ARG A 175 24.41 -39.93 -52.00
CA ARG A 175 23.25 -39.04 -51.82
C ARG A 175 22.64 -39.17 -50.41
N SER A 176 22.60 -40.37 -49.84
CA SER A 176 22.08 -40.59 -48.49
C SER A 176 23.00 -40.00 -47.41
N VAL A 177 24.32 -40.16 -47.58
CA VAL A 177 25.33 -39.56 -46.70
C VAL A 177 25.29 -38.04 -46.81
N ASP A 178 25.15 -37.50 -48.02
CA ASP A 178 25.07 -36.05 -48.23
C ASP A 178 23.76 -35.48 -47.67
N ALA A 179 22.63 -36.20 -47.78
CA ALA A 179 21.38 -35.82 -47.11
C ALA A 179 21.51 -35.82 -45.58
N LEU A 180 22.19 -36.82 -45.00
CA LEU A 180 22.49 -36.87 -43.56
C LEU A 180 23.40 -35.72 -43.12
N LYS A 181 24.43 -35.39 -43.91
CA LYS A 181 25.30 -34.24 -43.64
C LYS A 181 24.52 -32.93 -43.71
N MET A 182 23.64 -32.75 -44.70
CA MET A 182 22.78 -31.58 -44.80
C MET A 182 21.86 -31.47 -43.59
N ALA A 183 21.19 -32.55 -43.19
CA ALA A 183 20.35 -32.57 -41.99
C ALA A 183 21.15 -32.24 -40.72
N ALA A 184 22.34 -32.82 -40.55
CA ALA A 184 23.22 -32.53 -39.42
C ALA A 184 23.63 -31.04 -39.41
N GLN A 185 24.02 -30.49 -40.56
CA GLN A 185 24.38 -29.08 -40.69
C GLN A 185 23.18 -28.17 -40.40
N GLU A 186 21.97 -28.51 -40.85
CA GLU A 186 20.75 -27.76 -40.53
C GLU A 186 20.45 -27.80 -39.02
N THR A 187 20.64 -28.93 -38.35
CA THR A 187 20.47 -28.99 -36.88
C THR A 187 21.52 -28.16 -36.14
N LEU A 188 22.75 -28.14 -36.63
CA LEU A 188 23.84 -27.32 -36.08
C LEU A 188 23.52 -25.83 -36.28
N ASN A 189 23.14 -25.42 -37.49
CA ASN A 189 22.75 -24.05 -37.81
C ASN A 189 21.54 -23.63 -36.96
N LYS A 190 20.53 -24.50 -36.80
CA LYS A 190 19.39 -24.22 -35.91
C LYS A 190 19.85 -23.98 -34.47
N LEU A 191 20.74 -24.81 -33.94
CA LEU A 191 21.29 -24.62 -32.60
C LEU A 191 22.03 -23.28 -32.50
N GLN A 192 22.91 -22.97 -33.45
CA GLN A 192 23.64 -21.71 -33.51
C GLN A 192 22.69 -20.51 -33.53
N MET A 193 21.71 -20.50 -34.44
CA MET A 193 20.68 -19.45 -34.51
C MET A 193 19.89 -19.33 -33.21
N THR A 194 19.58 -20.43 -32.50
CA THR A 194 18.90 -20.35 -31.19
C THR A 194 19.79 -19.74 -30.11
N THR A 195 21.11 -19.98 -30.14
CA THR A 195 22.04 -19.35 -29.20
C THR A 195 22.22 -17.87 -29.48
N GLU A 196 22.30 -17.46 -30.75
CA GLU A 196 22.33 -16.06 -31.16
C GLU A 196 21.02 -15.35 -30.82
N LEU A 197 19.87 -15.99 -31.04
CA LEU A 197 18.56 -15.47 -30.65
C LEU A 197 18.47 -15.28 -29.13
N LYS A 198 18.98 -16.24 -28.34
CA LYS A 198 19.06 -16.08 -26.87
C LYS A 198 19.98 -14.93 -26.48
N LYS A 199 21.14 -14.79 -27.12
CA LYS A 199 22.06 -13.68 -26.88
C LYS A 199 21.41 -12.33 -27.20
N ALA A 200 20.80 -12.19 -28.38
CA ALA A 200 20.06 -10.98 -28.76
C ALA A 200 18.88 -10.72 -27.81
N SER A 201 18.18 -11.76 -27.35
CA SER A 201 17.11 -11.63 -26.35
C SER A 201 17.64 -11.11 -25.01
N MET A 202 18.81 -11.56 -24.57
CA MET A 202 19.46 -11.04 -23.36
C MET A 202 19.90 -9.59 -23.53
N GLU A 203 20.46 -9.21 -24.69
CA GLU A 203 20.84 -7.83 -25.00
C GLU A 203 19.61 -6.90 -25.01
N VAL A 204 18.50 -7.32 -25.63
CA VAL A 204 17.23 -6.58 -25.60
C VAL A 204 16.73 -6.39 -24.17
N GLN A 205 16.81 -7.43 -23.33
CA GLN A 205 16.40 -7.31 -21.93
C GLN A 205 17.32 -6.37 -21.14
N ALA A 206 18.63 -6.38 -21.41
CA ALA A 206 19.58 -5.45 -20.80
C ALA A 206 19.24 -4.01 -21.18
N VAL A 207 19.08 -3.72 -22.48
CA VAL A 207 18.69 -2.39 -22.98
C VAL A 207 17.35 -1.95 -22.39
N LYS A 208 16.34 -2.83 -22.33
CA LYS A 208 15.05 -2.50 -21.67
C LYS A 208 15.21 -2.14 -20.20
N SER A 209 16.11 -2.82 -19.48
CA SER A 209 16.38 -2.50 -18.07
C SER A 209 17.09 -1.15 -17.93
N GLU A 210 17.96 -0.78 -18.86
CA GLU A 210 18.61 0.53 -18.91
C GLU A 210 17.63 1.64 -19.28
N ILE A 211 16.72 1.39 -20.23
CA ILE A 211 15.61 2.30 -20.55
C ILE A 211 14.74 2.52 -19.31
N ALA A 212 14.34 1.47 -18.59
CA ALA A 212 13.54 1.63 -17.37
C ALA A 212 14.27 2.43 -16.28
N LYS A 213 15.58 2.24 -16.11
CA LYS A 213 16.39 3.02 -15.16
C LYS A 213 16.48 4.49 -15.57
N THR A 214 16.70 4.75 -16.85
CA THR A 214 16.79 6.13 -17.38
C THR A 214 15.43 6.83 -17.38
N GLU A 215 14.34 6.12 -17.66
CA GLU A 215 12.96 6.62 -17.50
C GLU A 215 12.65 6.97 -16.04
N PHE A 216 13.06 6.13 -15.08
CA PHE A 216 12.89 6.41 -13.67
C PHE A 216 13.67 7.67 -13.26
N LEU A 217 14.94 7.76 -13.65
CA LEU A 217 15.78 8.92 -13.37
C LEU A 217 15.23 10.20 -14.03
N LEU A 218 14.69 10.09 -15.24
CA LEU A 218 14.03 11.19 -15.94
C LEU A 218 12.79 11.67 -15.17
N LYS A 219 11.97 10.76 -14.62
CA LYS A 219 10.84 11.14 -13.76
C LYS A 219 11.30 11.88 -12.49
N GLU A 220 12.41 11.47 -11.87
CA GLU A 220 12.99 12.21 -10.74
C GLU A 220 13.45 13.61 -11.16
N TYR A 221 14.17 13.74 -12.27
CA TYR A 221 14.57 15.05 -12.79
C TYR A 221 13.39 15.93 -13.18
N MET A 222 12.29 15.34 -13.67
CA MET A 222 11.04 16.08 -13.90
C MET A 222 10.45 16.62 -12.60
N LYS A 223 10.40 15.81 -11.53
CA LYS A 223 9.97 16.29 -10.21
C LYS A 223 10.83 17.45 -9.71
N TYR A 224 12.15 17.35 -9.84
CA TYR A 224 13.05 18.45 -9.50
C TYR A 224 12.81 19.68 -10.39
N GLY A 225 12.58 19.51 -11.69
CA GLY A 225 12.21 20.60 -12.60
C GLY A 225 10.92 21.32 -12.19
N PHE A 226 9.88 20.58 -11.81
CA PHE A 226 8.64 21.16 -11.29
C PHE A 226 8.84 21.87 -9.94
N PHE A 227 9.65 21.30 -9.06
CA PHE A 227 10.01 21.93 -7.80
C PHE A 227 10.73 23.27 -8.03
N LEU A 228 11.71 23.31 -8.93
CA LEU A 228 12.40 24.54 -9.32
C LEU A 228 11.46 25.56 -9.97
N LEU A 229 10.46 25.10 -10.74
CA LEU A 229 9.43 25.99 -11.27
C LEU A 229 8.61 26.63 -10.14
N LYS A 230 8.23 25.89 -9.10
CA LYS A 230 7.50 26.43 -7.94
C LYS A 230 8.30 27.47 -7.15
N LEU A 231 9.62 27.28 -7.05
CA LEU A 231 10.52 28.22 -6.38
C LEU A 231 10.87 29.44 -7.24
N SER A 232 10.72 29.33 -8.57
CA SER A 232 11.02 30.45 -9.46
C SER A 232 10.09 31.65 -9.23
N PRO A 233 10.51 32.88 -9.53
CA PRO A 233 9.68 34.07 -9.33
C PRO A 233 8.31 33.99 -10.06
N LYS A 234 7.24 34.51 -9.44
CA LYS A 234 5.86 34.44 -9.97
C LYS A 234 5.69 35.00 -11.39
N HIS A 235 6.44 36.05 -11.74
CA HIS A 235 6.39 36.64 -13.09
C HIS A 235 6.99 35.69 -14.15
N TRP A 236 8.04 34.94 -13.80
CA TRP A 236 8.64 33.93 -14.67
C TRP A 236 7.73 32.71 -14.83
N GLN A 237 7.09 32.26 -13.74
CA GLN A 237 6.08 31.20 -13.80
C GLN A 237 4.91 31.55 -14.73
N ALA A 238 4.43 32.80 -14.66
CA ALA A 238 3.36 33.30 -15.54
C ALA A 238 3.80 33.34 -17.01
N GLN A 239 5.02 33.78 -17.29
CA GLN A 239 5.56 33.77 -18.65
C GLN A 239 5.70 32.34 -19.21
N GLN A 240 6.12 31.39 -18.38
CA GLN A 240 6.31 30.01 -18.80
C GLN A 240 4.99 29.27 -19.02
N SER A 241 4.01 29.47 -18.14
CA SER A 241 2.65 28.95 -18.35
C SER A 241 2.02 29.54 -19.61
N GLN A 242 2.24 30.82 -19.91
CA GLN A 242 1.82 31.43 -21.18
C GLN A 242 2.53 30.83 -22.39
N LYS A 243 3.85 30.61 -22.34
CA LYS A 243 4.59 29.91 -23.42
C LYS A 243 4.07 28.50 -23.64
N ARG A 244 3.79 27.73 -22.58
CA ARG A 244 3.20 26.39 -22.67
C ARG A 244 1.80 26.41 -23.28
N ALA A 245 0.97 27.37 -22.87
CA ALA A 245 -0.36 27.57 -23.44
C ALA A 245 -0.34 28.06 -24.91
N GLN A 246 0.74 28.69 -25.36
CA GLN A 246 0.96 29.06 -26.75
C GLN A 246 1.50 27.88 -27.58
N ALA A 247 2.40 27.07 -27.01
CA ALA A 247 2.95 25.87 -27.64
C ALA A 247 1.89 24.78 -27.85
N SER A 248 0.98 24.60 -26.89
CA SER A 248 -0.16 23.69 -27.04
C SER A 248 -1.15 24.14 -28.12
N ARG A 249 -1.22 25.44 -28.41
CA ARG A 249 -2.03 26.00 -29.51
C ARG A 249 -1.37 25.86 -30.87
N SER A 250 -0.04 25.76 -30.97
CA SER A 250 0.68 25.63 -32.23
C SER A 250 0.87 24.19 -32.71
N ASN A 251 0.63 23.18 -31.86
CA ASN A 251 0.85 21.76 -32.20
C ASN A 251 -0.44 20.91 -32.19
N PRO A 252 -1.37 21.05 -33.15
CA PRO A 252 -2.47 20.09 -33.31
C PRO A 252 -2.16 18.97 -34.33
N ILE A 253 -0.88 18.69 -34.64
CA ILE A 253 -0.51 17.78 -35.74
C ILE A 253 0.58 16.80 -35.33
N LEU A 254 0.23 15.84 -34.46
CA LEU A 254 0.78 14.49 -34.54
C LEU A 254 -0.36 13.49 -34.31
N PRO A 255 -0.72 12.66 -35.31
CA PRO A 255 -1.83 11.74 -35.16
C PRO A 255 -1.49 10.63 -34.15
N ARG A 256 -2.35 10.57 -33.13
CA ARG A 256 -2.67 9.47 -32.21
C ARG A 256 -2.62 8.09 -32.89
N LEU A 257 -1.41 7.53 -33.07
CA LEU A 257 -1.15 6.22 -33.68
C LEU A 257 -0.51 5.22 -32.70
N LEU A 258 -0.79 5.35 -31.40
CA LEU A 258 -0.30 4.43 -30.36
C LEU A 258 -1.39 3.91 -29.41
N ASP A 259 -2.66 4.03 -29.80
CA ASP A 259 -3.82 3.62 -28.97
C ASP A 259 -4.42 2.24 -29.36
N LYS A 260 -3.69 1.39 -30.10
CA LYS A 260 -4.23 0.12 -30.64
C LYS A 260 -3.45 -1.16 -30.34
N PHE A 261 -2.41 -1.15 -29.50
CA PHE A 261 -1.59 -2.35 -29.27
C PHE A 261 -1.54 -2.90 -27.84
N SER A 262 -2.43 -2.46 -26.95
CA SER A 262 -2.46 -2.97 -25.58
C SER A 262 -3.88 -3.15 -25.10
N LEU A 263 -4.45 -4.35 -25.29
CA LEU A 263 -5.40 -5.03 -24.39
C LEU A 263 -5.80 -6.39 -24.98
N SER A 264 -4.91 -7.37 -24.89
CA SER A 264 -5.29 -8.79 -24.90
C SER A 264 -4.36 -9.57 -23.98
N SER A 265 -4.61 -9.52 -22.67
CA SER A 265 -4.21 -10.61 -21.78
C SER A 265 -5.06 -10.61 -20.51
N SER A 266 -5.99 -11.57 -20.49
CA SER A 266 -6.42 -12.37 -19.35
C SER A 266 -6.68 -11.68 -18.01
N ARG A 267 -7.97 -11.57 -17.64
CA ARG A 267 -8.37 -11.89 -16.26
C ARG A 267 -9.74 -12.55 -16.21
N LYS A 268 -9.70 -13.76 -15.66
CA LYS A 268 -10.79 -14.68 -15.34
C LYS A 268 -11.96 -14.00 -14.64
N GLU A 269 -13.14 -14.43 -15.04
CA GLU A 269 -14.38 -14.41 -14.27
C GLU A 269 -14.16 -14.96 -12.86
N ASN A 270 -14.72 -14.26 -11.87
CA ASN A 270 -15.48 -14.87 -10.77
C ASN A 270 -16.33 -13.79 -10.12
N SER A 271 -17.65 -14.01 -10.19
CA SER A 271 -18.71 -13.33 -9.45
C SER A 271 -18.72 -13.74 -7.98
N ALA A 272 -18.95 -12.78 -7.08
CA ALA A 272 -20.09 -12.76 -6.14
C ALA A 272 -19.78 -11.91 -4.91
N GLU A 273 -20.66 -10.92 -4.70
CA GLU A 273 -21.20 -10.42 -3.43
C GLU A 273 -20.23 -9.92 -2.35
N SER A 274 -20.33 -8.63 -2.03
CA SER A 274 -20.50 -8.16 -0.65
C SER A 274 -20.97 -6.71 -0.62
N ASP A 275 -22.08 -6.50 0.09
CA ASP A 275 -22.69 -5.25 0.50
C ASP A 275 -21.71 -4.23 1.13
N SER A 276 -21.95 -2.94 0.89
CA SER A 276 -22.01 -1.94 1.98
C SER A 276 -22.40 -0.54 1.48
N VAL A 277 -23.66 -0.19 1.76
CA VAL A 277 -24.17 1.10 2.26
C VAL A 277 -23.53 2.41 1.72
N SER A 278 -24.25 3.05 0.80
CA SER A 278 -24.14 4.48 0.54
C SER A 278 -25.08 5.25 1.49
N PHE A 279 -24.50 6.03 2.40
CA PHE A 279 -25.22 7.03 3.17
C PHE A 279 -24.97 8.39 2.52
N SER A 280 -26.04 8.97 1.99
CA SER A 280 -26.08 10.32 1.43
C SER A 280 -26.32 11.29 2.57
N GLU A 281 -25.46 12.29 2.74
CA GLU A 281 -25.84 13.48 3.50
C GLU A 281 -25.30 14.74 2.85
N ASP A 282 -26.24 15.46 2.24
CA ASP A 282 -26.12 16.81 1.73
C ASP A 282 -25.70 17.79 2.82
N LYS A 283 -24.66 18.58 2.57
CA LYS A 283 -24.53 19.90 3.18
C LYS A 283 -23.83 20.89 2.24
N LYS A 284 -24.66 21.68 1.57
CA LYS A 284 -24.28 22.92 0.87
C LYS A 284 -24.42 24.11 1.82
N THR A 285 -23.35 24.89 1.97
CA THR A 285 -23.22 26.35 2.22
C THR A 285 -21.75 26.58 2.57
N SER A 286 -20.91 27.45 2.00
CA SER A 286 -20.94 28.52 0.99
C SER A 286 -19.45 28.84 0.67
N PRO A 287 -19.12 29.61 -0.38
CA PRO A 287 -17.84 29.55 -1.06
C PRO A 287 -16.81 30.49 -0.44
N ALA A 288 -15.65 29.95 -0.06
CA ALA A 288 -14.45 30.72 0.19
C ALA A 288 -13.35 30.20 -0.75
N SER A 289 -12.93 31.09 -1.62
CA SER A 289 -11.95 30.97 -2.70
C SER A 289 -10.58 30.46 -2.26
N GLU A 290 -10.37 29.14 -2.28
CA GLU A 290 -9.02 28.53 -2.28
C GLU A 290 -8.86 27.43 -3.33
N ASP A 291 -9.88 27.23 -4.19
CA ASP A 291 -10.01 26.07 -5.07
C ASP A 291 -9.41 26.30 -6.48
N SER A 292 -8.18 26.80 -6.57
CA SER A 292 -7.50 26.98 -7.87
C SER A 292 -6.02 26.61 -7.89
N LEU A 293 -5.49 25.99 -6.83
CA LEU A 293 -4.07 25.61 -6.77
C LEU A 293 -3.80 24.14 -6.42
N GLU A 294 -4.82 23.32 -6.15
CA GLU A 294 -4.66 21.88 -5.90
C GLU A 294 -4.89 20.97 -7.13
N PHE A 295 -5.25 21.53 -8.29
CA PHE A 295 -5.58 20.75 -9.50
C PHE A 295 -4.37 20.20 -10.31
N PHE A 296 -3.14 20.20 -9.77
CA PHE A 296 -1.95 19.75 -10.52
C PHE A 296 -1.35 18.43 -10.04
N LEU A 297 -2.03 17.68 -9.17
CA LEU A 297 -1.50 16.42 -8.61
C LEU A 297 -2.40 15.21 -8.86
N GLU A 298 -3.10 15.17 -9.99
CA GLU A 298 -3.71 13.93 -10.50
C GLU A 298 -3.15 13.58 -11.87
N ASP A 299 -2.21 12.63 -11.85
CA ASP A 299 -2.07 11.45 -12.72
C ASP A 299 -2.30 11.54 -14.25
N GLU A 300 -2.37 12.72 -14.86
CA GLU A 300 -2.33 12.85 -16.31
C GLU A 300 -0.88 12.77 -16.80
N GLN A 301 -0.70 11.81 -17.70
CA GLN A 301 0.46 11.56 -18.54
C GLN A 301 1.33 12.80 -18.69
N LEU A 302 2.42 12.86 -17.92
CA LEU A 302 3.49 13.83 -18.13
C LEU A 302 3.93 13.70 -19.59
N GLU A 303 3.48 14.65 -20.40
CA GLU A 303 3.86 14.77 -21.78
C GLU A 303 5.37 15.04 -21.79
N PHE A 304 6.14 13.97 -22.06
CA PHE A 304 7.61 13.96 -22.04
C PHE A 304 8.24 15.02 -22.97
N ASP A 305 7.44 15.68 -23.81
CA ASP A 305 7.88 16.65 -24.82
C ASP A 305 8.15 18.07 -24.30
N LEU A 306 7.75 18.44 -23.07
CA LEU A 306 7.98 19.80 -22.56
C LEU A 306 8.81 19.83 -21.27
N MET A 307 10.11 19.55 -21.40
CA MET A 307 11.10 19.80 -20.36
C MET A 307 10.97 21.24 -19.84
N PRO A 308 10.69 21.46 -18.53
CA PRO A 308 10.57 22.80 -17.97
C PRO A 308 11.87 23.58 -18.10
N GLU A 309 11.83 24.78 -18.69
CA GLU A 309 12.98 25.68 -18.70
C GLU A 309 13.30 26.14 -17.28
N ILE A 310 14.52 25.89 -16.83
CA ILE A 310 14.97 26.16 -15.46
C ILE A 310 15.43 27.62 -15.34
N TYR A 311 14.87 28.34 -14.36
CA TYR A 311 15.23 29.72 -14.05
C TYR A 311 16.65 29.81 -13.47
N PHE A 312 16.92 29.04 -12.42
CA PHE A 312 18.19 29.02 -11.71
C PHE A 312 19.31 28.47 -12.59
N LYS A 313 20.43 29.20 -12.66
CA LYS A 313 21.60 28.79 -13.46
C LYS A 313 22.72 28.26 -12.59
N GLU A 314 22.78 28.71 -11.33
CA GLU A 314 23.76 28.29 -10.34
C GLU A 314 23.06 27.66 -9.12
N PRO A 315 23.60 26.57 -8.54
CA PRO A 315 23.02 25.95 -7.34
C PRO A 315 22.96 26.89 -6.12
N GLU A 316 23.86 27.88 -6.06
CA GLU A 316 23.95 28.85 -4.97
C GLU A 316 22.72 29.76 -4.91
N GLU A 317 22.14 30.12 -6.07
CA GLU A 317 20.92 30.93 -6.15
C GLU A 317 19.73 30.23 -5.47
N LEU A 318 19.63 28.91 -5.62
CA LEU A 318 18.57 28.12 -4.99
C LEU A 318 18.75 28.05 -3.48
N LEU A 319 20.00 27.85 -3.02
CA LEU A 319 20.32 27.85 -1.61
C LEU A 319 20.01 29.20 -0.97
N GLN A 320 20.32 30.30 -1.66
CA GLN A 320 20.00 31.64 -1.19
C GLN A 320 18.49 31.87 -1.02
N VAL A 321 17.68 31.42 -1.99
CA VAL A 321 16.20 31.48 -1.88
C VAL A 321 15.69 30.64 -0.71
N LEU A 322 16.26 29.45 -0.50
CA LEU A 322 15.89 28.60 0.64
C LEU A 322 16.28 29.24 1.98
N THR A 323 17.49 29.82 2.09
CA THR A 323 17.89 30.54 3.31
C THR A 323 17.02 31.76 3.55
N GLU A 324 16.62 32.49 2.51
CA GLU A 324 15.71 33.64 2.65
C GLU A 324 14.32 33.19 3.11
N LEU A 325 13.80 32.07 2.56
CA LEU A 325 12.54 31.49 3.02
C LEU A 325 12.63 30.96 4.46
N GLU A 326 13.76 30.39 4.86
CA GLU A 326 14.02 29.98 6.24
C GLU A 326 14.04 31.19 7.19
N GLU A 327 14.72 32.27 6.81
CA GLU A 327 14.73 33.54 7.56
C GLU A 327 13.34 34.17 7.65
N GLN A 328 12.57 34.18 6.56
CA GLN A 328 11.19 34.66 6.53
C GLN A 328 10.28 33.81 7.43
N ASN A 329 10.42 32.48 7.37
CA ASN A 329 9.66 31.58 8.23
C ASN A 329 10.04 31.78 9.70
N LEU A 330 11.33 31.96 10.02
CA LEU A 330 11.79 32.25 11.37
C LEU A 330 11.23 33.58 11.87
N THR A 331 11.22 34.60 11.02
CA THR A 331 10.64 35.93 11.34
C THR A 331 9.13 35.82 11.57
N LEU A 332 8.43 35.02 10.76
CA LEU A 332 7.00 34.78 10.92
C LEU A 332 6.69 34.03 12.23
N VAL A 333 7.51 33.05 12.58
CA VAL A 333 7.41 32.32 13.86
C VAL A 333 7.63 33.28 15.03
N GLN A 334 8.68 34.10 14.98
CA GLN A 334 8.92 35.12 16.01
C GLN A 334 7.74 36.09 16.14
N TYR A 335 7.24 36.61 15.01
CA TYR A 335 6.06 37.47 15.01
C TYR A 335 4.82 36.79 15.62
N SER A 336 4.58 35.51 15.29
CA SER A 336 3.47 34.75 15.89
C SER A 336 3.63 34.58 17.40
N GLN A 337 4.85 34.32 17.87
CA GLN A 337 5.16 34.21 19.29
C GLN A 337 4.97 35.55 20.01
N ASP A 338 5.45 36.65 19.44
CA ASP A 338 5.27 37.99 20.01
C ASP A 338 3.78 38.37 20.11
N VAL A 339 2.99 38.00 19.10
CA VAL A 339 1.53 38.20 19.11
C VAL A 339 0.86 37.34 20.17
N ASP A 340 1.26 36.08 20.32
CA ASP A 340 0.74 35.17 21.35
C ASP A 340 1.08 35.66 22.77
N GLU A 341 2.32 36.10 23.01
CA GLU A 341 2.73 36.68 24.31
C GLU A 341 1.93 37.95 24.63
N ASN A 342 1.75 38.84 23.65
CA ASN A 342 0.95 40.04 23.85
C ASN A 342 -0.53 39.70 24.11
N LEU A 343 -1.07 38.69 23.43
CA LEU A 343 -2.43 38.20 23.68
C LEU A 343 -2.57 37.64 25.09
N ASP A 344 -1.59 36.87 25.56
CA ASP A 344 -1.54 36.36 26.93
C ASP A 344 -1.49 37.49 27.96
N ASP A 345 -0.72 38.55 27.70
CA ASP A 345 -0.66 39.72 28.58
C ASP A 345 -1.97 40.52 28.59
N VAL A 346 -2.64 40.65 27.44
CA VAL A 346 -3.99 41.24 27.36
C VAL A 346 -4.98 40.38 28.15
N ASN A 347 -4.96 39.06 27.99
CA ASN A 347 -5.82 38.13 28.73
C ASN A 347 -5.57 38.19 30.24
N LYS A 348 -4.32 38.31 30.70
CA LYS A 348 -4.00 38.50 32.12
C LYS A 348 -4.57 39.81 32.66
N ARG A 349 -4.44 40.91 31.90
CA ARG A 349 -5.01 42.22 32.28
C ARG A 349 -6.54 42.16 32.31
N GLU A 350 -7.17 41.50 31.35
CA GLU A 350 -8.61 41.29 31.32
C GLU A 350 -9.08 40.53 32.56
N LYS A 351 -8.45 39.40 32.88
CA LYS A 351 -8.77 38.62 34.09
C LYS A 351 -8.63 39.46 35.35
N PHE A 352 -7.54 40.22 35.49
CA PHE A 352 -7.34 41.10 36.63
C PHE A 352 -8.47 42.16 36.75
N ILE A 353 -8.90 42.73 35.62
CA ILE A 353 -10.02 43.69 35.60
C ILE A 353 -11.33 42.99 35.96
N GLN A 354 -11.61 41.80 35.40
CA GLN A 354 -12.79 41.01 35.73
C GLN A 354 -12.84 40.67 37.21
N ASP A 355 -11.73 40.20 37.81
CA ASP A 355 -11.64 39.91 39.23
C ASP A 355 -11.88 41.16 40.09
N LYS A 356 -11.32 42.30 39.70
CA LYS A 356 -11.56 43.58 40.39
C LYS A 356 -13.03 44.00 40.30
N ILE A 357 -13.67 43.82 39.15
CA ILE A 357 -15.10 44.10 38.97
C ILE A 357 -15.94 43.16 39.82
N ASN A 358 -15.65 41.85 39.81
CA ASN A 358 -16.37 40.85 40.61
C ASN A 358 -16.25 41.15 42.11
N ASN A 359 -15.05 41.46 42.59
CA ASN A 359 -14.85 41.88 43.98
C ASN A 359 -15.66 43.13 44.35
N ASN A 360 -15.76 44.10 43.44
CA ASN A 360 -16.60 45.29 43.65
C ASN A 360 -18.10 44.94 43.65
N ILE A 361 -18.54 44.04 42.77
CA ILE A 361 -19.92 43.55 42.74
C ILE A 361 -20.25 42.86 44.06
N ASP A 362 -19.39 41.97 44.54
CA ASP A 362 -19.57 41.27 45.81
C ASP A 362 -19.65 42.24 46.99
N PHE A 363 -18.76 43.24 47.02
CA PHE A 363 -18.80 44.30 48.03
C PHE A 363 -20.14 45.08 47.99
N LEU A 364 -20.61 45.45 46.80
CA LEU A 364 -21.89 46.15 46.64
C LEU A 364 -23.08 45.27 47.03
N MET A 365 -23.04 43.98 46.72
CA MET A 365 -24.08 43.02 47.09
C MET A 365 -24.16 42.83 48.60
N GLU A 366 -23.01 42.74 49.28
CA GLU A 366 -22.98 42.65 50.74
C GLU A 366 -23.47 43.96 51.38
N HIS A 367 -23.06 45.11 50.87
CA HIS A 367 -23.56 46.40 51.35
C HIS A 367 -25.07 46.55 51.13
N LYS A 368 -25.59 46.11 49.98
CA LYS A 368 -27.03 46.06 49.70
C LYS A 368 -27.77 45.18 50.70
N LYS A 369 -27.21 44.02 51.04
CA LYS A 369 -27.78 43.10 52.04
C LYS A 369 -27.81 43.73 53.43
N ILE A 370 -26.72 44.35 53.85
CA ILE A 370 -26.65 45.08 55.13
C ILE A 370 -27.69 46.20 55.19
N LEU A 371 -27.80 46.99 54.12
CA LEU A 371 -28.76 48.09 54.06
C LEU A 371 -30.21 47.60 54.08
N LYS A 372 -30.50 46.49 53.40
CA LYS A 372 -31.82 45.85 53.45
C LYS A 372 -32.17 45.39 54.86
N ASN A 373 -31.26 44.69 55.54
CA ASN A 373 -31.45 44.27 56.94
C ASN A 373 -31.63 45.47 57.89
N ASN A 374 -30.97 46.59 57.62
CA ASN A 374 -31.15 47.81 58.40
C ASN A 374 -32.53 48.44 58.17
N CYS A 375 -33.00 48.47 56.92
CA CYS A 375 -34.34 48.95 56.59
C CYS A 375 -35.42 48.11 57.28
N GLU A 376 -35.32 46.78 57.19
CA GLU A 376 -36.24 45.85 57.87
C GLU A 376 -36.27 46.10 59.38
N ARG A 377 -35.11 46.29 60.02
CA ARG A 377 -35.03 46.59 61.46
C ARG A 377 -35.64 47.95 61.83
N GLU A 378 -35.45 48.97 61.00
CA GLU A 378 -36.07 50.28 61.24
C GLU A 378 -37.58 50.25 60.99
N GLU A 379 -38.05 49.47 60.00
CA GLU A 379 -39.47 49.20 59.78
C GLU A 379 -40.11 48.47 60.97
N GLU A 380 -39.45 47.45 61.52
CA GLU A 380 -39.88 46.76 62.74
C GLU A 380 -39.98 47.71 63.94
N LYS A 381 -38.96 48.55 64.16
CA LYS A 381 -38.98 49.58 65.21
C LYS A 381 -40.09 50.59 64.98
N ALA A 382 -40.30 51.04 63.75
CA ALA A 382 -41.36 51.98 63.42
C ALA A 382 -42.74 51.37 63.70
N ALA A 383 -42.94 50.10 63.35
CA ALA A 383 -44.16 49.35 63.67
C ALA A 383 -44.34 49.15 65.19
N GLU A 384 -43.26 48.87 65.93
CA GLU A 384 -43.28 48.77 67.40
C GLU A 384 -43.66 50.11 68.04
N LEU A 385 -43.07 51.21 67.58
CA LEU A 385 -43.39 52.55 68.06
C LEU A 385 -44.82 52.97 67.71
N GLU A 386 -45.32 52.61 66.52
CA GLU A 386 -46.71 52.83 66.13
C GLU A 386 -47.66 52.04 67.03
N LEU A 387 -47.34 50.77 67.32
CA LEU A 387 -48.10 49.95 68.26
C LEU A 387 -48.08 50.56 69.67
N ARG A 388 -46.90 50.99 70.15
CA ARG A 388 -46.74 51.64 71.45
C ARG A 388 -47.52 52.96 71.53
N SER A 389 -47.50 53.76 70.46
CA SER A 389 -48.31 54.97 70.34
C SER A 389 -49.80 54.65 70.40
N ARG A 390 -50.27 53.66 69.65
CA ARG A 390 -51.67 53.19 69.72
C ARG A 390 -52.02 52.73 71.14
N LEU A 391 -51.22 51.88 71.77
CA LEU A 391 -51.43 51.41 73.15
C LEU A 391 -51.47 52.56 74.15
N PHE A 392 -50.59 53.55 74.02
CA PHE A 392 -50.58 54.75 74.86
C PHE A 392 -51.84 55.60 74.63
N SER A 393 -52.36 55.64 73.40
CA SER A 393 -53.58 56.38 73.03
C SER A 393 -54.88 55.69 73.49
N PHE A 394 -54.85 54.38 73.78
CA PHE A 394 -56.00 53.61 74.23
C PHE A 394 -56.27 53.69 75.74
N GLY A 395 -55.31 54.15 76.54
CA GLY A 395 -55.52 54.41 77.96
C GLY A 395 -56.21 55.76 78.16
N GLU A 396 -57.29 55.81 78.94
CA GLU A 396 -57.84 57.09 79.43
C GLU A 396 -56.72 57.88 80.12
N PHE A 397 -56.27 58.94 79.44
CA PHE A 397 -55.23 59.83 79.93
C PHE A 397 -55.77 60.63 81.12
N ASN A 398 -55.68 60.04 82.31
CA ASN A 398 -55.99 60.73 83.56
C ASN A 398 -54.82 61.67 83.91
N SER A 399 -54.78 62.82 83.23
CA SER A 399 -53.78 63.89 83.41
C SER A 399 -53.54 64.18 84.89
N ASP A 400 -54.62 64.29 85.67
CA ASP A 400 -54.58 64.59 87.10
C ASP A 400 -53.90 63.51 87.94
N ALA A 401 -54.00 62.24 87.55
CA ALA A 401 -53.34 61.13 88.24
C ALA A 401 -51.83 61.11 87.91
N GLN A 402 -51.46 61.44 86.68
CA GLN A 402 -50.06 61.54 86.26
C GLN A 402 -49.36 62.75 86.87
N GLU A 403 -50.01 63.91 86.94
CA GLU A 403 -49.44 65.12 87.57
C GLU A 403 -49.19 64.89 89.07
N LYS A 404 -50.15 64.27 89.77
CA LYS A 404 -49.96 63.83 91.17
C LYS A 404 -48.80 62.83 91.31
N LEU A 405 -48.63 61.91 90.37
CA LEU A 405 -47.53 60.95 90.38
C LEU A 405 -46.19 61.64 90.15
N ILE A 406 -46.10 62.56 89.19
CA ILE A 406 -44.90 63.36 88.89
C ILE A 406 -44.51 64.19 90.11
N ASP A 407 -45.47 64.82 90.78
CA ASP A 407 -45.22 65.56 92.02
C ASP A 407 -44.72 64.66 93.15
N SER A 408 -45.31 63.45 93.28
CA SER A 408 -44.87 62.47 94.27
C SER A 408 -43.45 61.96 94.00
N LEU A 409 -43.12 61.74 92.73
CA LEU A 409 -41.79 61.31 92.29
C LEU A 409 -40.77 62.43 92.45
N SER A 410 -41.11 63.66 92.07
CA SER A 410 -40.29 64.84 92.28
C SER A 410 -39.95 65.02 93.77
N LYS A 411 -40.94 64.85 94.67
CA LYS A 411 -40.70 64.83 96.13
C LYS A 411 -39.73 63.72 96.56
N LYS A 412 -39.90 62.49 96.05
CA LYS A 412 -38.96 61.38 96.35
C LYS A 412 -37.56 61.63 95.80
N ILE A 413 -37.42 62.15 94.58
CA ILE A 413 -36.13 62.49 93.96
C ILE A 413 -35.41 63.54 94.81
N ASN A 414 -36.14 64.56 95.28
CA ASN A 414 -35.59 65.56 96.19
C ASN A 414 -35.13 64.94 97.51
N GLN A 415 -35.88 63.99 98.06
CA GLN A 415 -35.49 63.28 99.28
C GLN A 415 -34.21 62.47 99.08
N VAL A 416 -34.11 61.70 97.99
CA VAL A 416 -32.92 60.89 97.70
C VAL A 416 -31.71 61.78 97.44
N TYR A 417 -31.86 62.85 96.67
CA TYR A 417 -30.80 63.82 96.42
C TYR A 417 -30.25 64.43 97.72
N ARG A 418 -31.15 64.83 98.64
CA ARG A 418 -30.77 65.35 99.96
C ARG A 418 -29.95 64.36 100.77
N VAL A 419 -30.31 63.07 100.73
CA VAL A 419 -29.59 62.01 101.47
C VAL A 419 -28.24 61.68 100.84
N CYS A 420 -28.17 61.59 99.51
CA CYS A 420 -26.97 61.13 98.81
C CYS A 420 -25.88 62.20 98.64
N ILE A 421 -26.25 63.47 98.49
CA ILE A 421 -25.31 64.56 98.14
C ILE A 421 -25.33 65.70 99.17
N GLY A 422 -26.49 66.02 99.75
CA GLY A 422 -26.67 67.11 100.73
C GLY A 422 -27.52 68.27 100.21
N ASP A 423 -27.73 69.29 101.05
CA ASP A 423 -28.78 70.31 100.83
C ASP A 423 -28.34 71.52 99.97
N ALA A 424 -27.10 71.53 99.48
CA ALA A 424 -26.46 72.72 98.94
C ALA A 424 -27.02 73.22 97.59
N GLU A 425 -27.83 72.44 96.86
CA GLU A 425 -28.27 72.81 95.49
C GLU A 425 -29.69 72.31 95.12
N VAL A 426 -30.55 72.03 96.10
CA VAL A 426 -31.84 71.37 95.84
C VAL A 426 -32.82 72.25 95.04
N GLY A 427 -32.69 73.58 95.09
CA GLY A 427 -33.61 74.52 94.42
C GLY A 427 -33.29 74.82 92.95
N SER A 428 -32.04 74.65 92.50
CA SER A 428 -31.60 75.10 91.17
C SER A 428 -31.61 74.00 90.09
N LEU A 429 -31.74 72.73 90.50
CA LEU A 429 -31.60 71.58 89.61
C LEU A 429 -32.95 70.95 89.25
N ASN A 430 -33.13 70.64 87.96
CA ASN A 430 -34.26 69.87 87.46
C ASN A 430 -34.23 68.43 88.03
N ALA A 431 -35.38 67.76 88.12
CA ALA A 431 -35.51 66.39 88.65
C ALA A 431 -34.58 65.39 87.93
N VAL A 432 -34.43 65.50 86.60
CA VAL A 432 -33.51 64.68 85.82
C VAL A 432 -32.05 65.00 86.17
N GLN A 433 -31.70 66.28 86.32
CA GLN A 433 -30.34 66.70 86.69
C GLN A 433 -29.98 66.23 88.11
N LYS A 434 -30.94 66.21 89.04
CA LYS A 434 -30.76 65.63 90.38
C LYS A 434 -30.46 64.14 90.31
N LEU A 435 -31.19 63.40 89.46
CA LEU A 435 -30.94 61.97 89.25
C LEU A 435 -29.56 61.72 88.64
N VAL A 436 -29.15 62.50 87.64
CA VAL A 436 -27.81 62.38 87.02
C VAL A 436 -26.69 62.61 88.04
N LYS A 437 -26.83 63.58 88.95
CA LYS A 437 -25.83 63.78 90.01
C LYS A 437 -25.82 62.64 91.02
N VAL A 438 -26.98 62.09 91.38
CA VAL A 438 -27.07 60.90 92.25
C VAL A 438 -26.44 59.69 91.56
N GLU A 439 -26.66 59.53 90.25
CA GLU A 439 -26.05 58.49 89.43
C GLU A 439 -24.53 58.66 89.36
N SER A 440 -24.02 59.87 89.10
CA SER A 440 -22.59 60.17 89.14
C SER A 440 -21.99 59.79 90.50
N ARG A 441 -22.67 60.15 91.60
CA ARG A 441 -22.21 59.79 92.94
C ARG A 441 -22.25 58.27 93.18
N LEU A 442 -23.24 57.58 92.62
CA LEU A 442 -23.33 56.11 92.68
C LEU A 442 -22.16 55.50 91.91
N VAL A 443 -21.89 55.96 90.69
CA VAL A 443 -20.74 55.50 89.89
C VAL A 443 -19.43 55.74 90.64
N GLU A 444 -19.21 56.92 91.20
CA GLU A 444 -18.03 57.20 92.04
C GLU A 444 -17.90 56.24 93.23
N LEU A 445 -19.02 55.93 93.91
CA LEU A 445 -19.02 55.00 95.03
C LEU A 445 -18.78 53.56 94.57
N SER A 446 -19.30 53.16 93.41
CA SER A 446 -19.05 51.85 92.80
C SER A 446 -17.59 51.72 92.36
N ASP A 447 -17.01 52.73 91.72
CA ASP A 447 -15.59 52.77 91.37
C ASP A 447 -14.73 52.70 92.63
N LEU A 448 -15.12 53.42 93.69
CA LEU A 448 -14.43 53.32 94.98
C LEU A 448 -14.52 51.90 95.55
N ILE A 449 -15.67 51.22 95.46
CA ILE A 449 -15.85 49.83 95.88
C ILE A 449 -15.02 48.87 95.03
N GLU A 450 -14.97 49.05 93.71
CA GLU A 450 -14.18 48.21 92.80
C GLU A 450 -12.67 48.44 92.96
N SER A 451 -12.26 49.67 93.30
CA SER A 451 -10.86 50.01 93.61
C SER A 451 -10.37 49.42 94.93
N ILE A 452 -11.26 48.89 95.79
CA ILE A 452 -10.86 48.21 97.02
C ILE A 452 -10.08 46.94 96.62
N PRO A 453 -8.82 46.80 97.06
CA PRO A 453 -8.02 45.62 96.74
C PRO A 453 -8.74 44.34 97.18
N LYS A 454 -8.95 43.42 96.24
CA LYS A 454 -9.61 42.12 96.49
C LYS A 454 -8.92 41.33 97.61
N GLU A 455 -7.60 41.49 97.76
CA GLU A 455 -6.81 40.91 98.85
C GLU A 455 -7.24 41.39 100.25
N ASN A 456 -7.62 42.66 100.39
CA ASN A 456 -8.10 43.21 101.67
C ASN A 456 -9.49 42.66 101.99
N VAL A 457 -10.36 42.55 100.99
CA VAL A 457 -11.71 41.98 101.15
C VAL A 457 -11.62 40.51 101.55
N GLU A 458 -10.81 39.71 100.86
CA GLU A 458 -10.58 38.31 101.19
C GLU A 458 -9.94 38.12 102.58
N ALA A 459 -9.02 39.01 102.98
CA ALA A 459 -8.45 38.98 104.32
C ALA A 459 -9.51 39.24 105.41
N ILE A 460 -10.38 40.24 105.21
CA ILE A 460 -11.47 40.56 106.12
C ILE A 460 -12.52 39.43 106.17
N GLU A 461 -12.87 38.84 105.01
CA GLU A 461 -13.76 37.68 104.96
C GLU A 461 -13.18 36.48 105.71
N ARG A 462 -11.88 36.20 105.53
CA ARG A 462 -11.18 35.14 106.29
C ARG A 462 -11.19 35.42 107.78
N ILE A 463 -11.03 36.67 108.22
CA ILE A 463 -11.11 37.06 109.64
C ILE A 463 -12.54 36.89 110.16
N LYS A 464 -13.56 37.40 109.48
CA LYS A 464 -14.98 37.26 109.89
C LYS A 464 -15.46 35.81 109.89
N GLN A 465 -15.04 35.00 108.91
CA GLN A 465 -15.34 33.56 108.92
C GLN A 465 -14.62 32.82 110.05
N LYS A 466 -13.39 33.21 110.39
CA LYS A 466 -12.71 32.68 111.58
C LYS A 466 -13.45 33.09 112.86
N GLU A 467 -13.85 34.35 112.99
CA GLU A 467 -14.60 34.88 114.13
C GLU A 467 -15.96 34.18 114.30
N ARG A 468 -16.73 33.99 113.22
CA ARG A 468 -17.99 33.23 113.27
C ARG A 468 -17.78 31.78 113.70
N ARG A 469 -16.74 31.12 113.17
CA ARG A 469 -16.35 29.74 113.59
C ARG A 469 -15.86 29.69 115.03
N GLN A 470 -15.26 30.75 115.53
CA GLN A 470 -14.84 30.86 116.92
C GLN A 470 -16.05 31.06 117.83
N LYS A 471 -16.94 32.01 117.51
CA LYS A 471 -18.19 32.26 118.24
C LYS A 471 -19.06 31.01 118.33
N LEU A 472 -19.24 30.27 117.23
CA LEU A 472 -20.01 29.02 117.24
C LEU A 472 -19.36 27.95 118.14
N ARG A 473 -18.02 27.88 118.17
CA ARG A 473 -17.29 26.97 119.07
C ARG A 473 -17.44 27.39 120.53
N ASP A 474 -17.30 28.67 120.82
CA ASP A 474 -17.40 29.23 122.16
C ASP A 474 -18.83 29.11 122.70
N GLU A 475 -19.86 29.34 121.87
CA GLU A 475 -21.26 29.11 122.21
C GLU A 475 -21.52 27.63 122.51
N LYS A 476 -21.03 26.71 121.67
CA LYS A 476 -21.18 25.27 121.92
C LYS A 476 -20.45 24.81 123.18
N MET A 477 -19.29 25.40 123.49
CA MET A 477 -18.57 25.15 124.74
C MET A 477 -19.31 25.72 125.95
N LYS A 478 -19.88 26.94 125.83
CA LYS A 478 -20.71 27.55 126.88
C LYS A 478 -22.02 26.81 127.11
N GLU A 479 -22.68 26.30 126.07
CA GLU A 479 -23.87 25.45 126.22
C GLU A 479 -23.54 24.17 126.95
N LYS A 480 -22.42 23.52 126.61
CA LYS A 480 -21.94 22.34 127.36
C LYS A 480 -21.62 22.68 128.82
N GLN A 481 -21.00 23.83 129.08
CA GLN A 481 -20.73 24.30 130.44
C GLN A 481 -22.01 24.61 131.20
N ARG A 482 -22.97 25.35 130.61
CA ARG A 482 -24.27 25.63 131.21
C ARG A 482 -25.03 24.35 131.51
N HIS A 483 -25.05 23.39 130.59
CA HIS A 483 -25.68 22.10 130.84
C HIS A 483 -24.97 21.32 131.96
N GLN A 484 -23.65 21.41 132.08
CA GLN A 484 -22.92 20.84 133.22
C GLN A 484 -23.21 21.57 134.54
N GLU A 485 -23.23 22.90 134.53
CA GLU A 485 -23.56 23.75 135.67
C GLU A 485 -25.00 23.57 136.12
N GLU A 486 -25.96 23.49 135.20
CA GLU A 486 -27.37 23.19 135.49
C GLU A 486 -27.52 21.79 136.07
N ARG A 487 -26.80 20.80 135.54
CA ARG A 487 -26.77 19.46 136.14
C ARG A 487 -26.19 19.48 137.56
N LEU A 488 -25.10 20.22 137.77
CA LEU A 488 -24.47 20.37 139.07
C LEU A 488 -25.39 21.13 140.05
N LYS A 489 -26.02 22.21 139.61
CA LYS A 489 -26.96 23.03 140.38
C LYS A 489 -28.23 22.26 140.70
N ALA A 490 -28.81 21.52 139.77
CA ALA A 490 -29.94 20.65 140.02
C ALA A 490 -29.57 19.48 140.94
N ALA A 491 -28.34 18.98 140.89
CA ALA A 491 -27.84 17.98 141.85
C ALA A 491 -27.68 18.59 143.25
N LEU A 492 -27.12 19.79 143.38
CA LEU A 492 -26.98 20.52 144.64
C LEU A 492 -28.34 20.92 145.21
N GLU A 493 -29.25 21.44 144.40
CA GLU A 493 -30.61 21.80 144.82
C GLU A 493 -31.40 20.55 145.22
N ARG A 494 -31.21 19.40 144.54
CA ARG A 494 -31.76 18.12 144.98
C ARG A 494 -31.15 17.63 146.30
N ALA A 495 -29.87 17.92 146.56
CA ALA A 495 -29.21 17.58 147.83
C ALA A 495 -29.64 18.50 149.00
N VAL A 496 -29.91 19.79 148.72
CA VAL A 496 -30.36 20.79 149.71
C VAL A 496 -31.88 20.74 149.92
N ALA A 497 -32.65 20.33 148.91
CA ALA A 497 -34.09 20.18 149.02
C ALA A 497 -34.43 19.15 150.09
N GLN A 498 -35.10 19.62 151.14
CA GLN A 498 -35.55 18.74 152.22
C GLN A 498 -36.47 17.65 151.65
N PRO A 499 -36.38 16.40 152.15
CA PRO A 499 -37.21 15.30 151.69
C PRO A 499 -38.69 15.73 151.65
N LYS A 500 -39.30 15.66 150.46
CA LYS A 500 -40.72 16.03 150.28
C LYS A 500 -41.57 15.20 151.24
N LYS A 501 -42.12 15.85 152.27
CA LYS A 501 -43.06 15.22 153.20
C LYS A 501 -44.30 14.81 152.42
N LYS A 502 -44.53 13.49 152.34
CA LYS A 502 -45.70 12.92 151.67
C LYS A 502 -46.95 13.29 152.46
N LEU A 503 -47.57 14.42 152.11
CA LEU A 503 -48.96 14.64 152.48
C LEU A 503 -49.77 13.56 151.78
N GLY A 504 -50.52 12.80 152.58
CA GLY A 504 -51.27 11.63 152.15
C GLY A 504 -52.22 11.92 150.98
N ARG A 505 -52.80 10.83 150.48
CA ARG A 505 -53.69 10.76 149.30
C ARG A 505 -54.61 11.99 149.18
N ARG A 506 -54.27 12.93 148.28
CA ARG A 506 -55.17 14.00 147.83
C ARG A 506 -56.21 13.42 146.88
N LEU A 507 -57.46 13.80 147.12
CA LEU A 507 -58.64 13.33 146.38
C LEU A 507 -58.54 13.70 144.89
N VAL A 508 -58.67 12.70 144.03
CA VAL A 508 -58.66 12.85 142.57
C VAL A 508 -60.06 13.25 142.10
N TYR A 509 -60.19 14.39 141.42
CA TYR A 509 -61.43 14.77 140.73
C TYR A 509 -61.53 14.05 139.38
N ARG A 510 -62.75 13.63 139.00
CA ARG A 510 -63.10 13.25 137.62
C ARG A 510 -63.71 14.46 136.88
N SER A 511 -63.56 14.49 135.55
CA SER A 511 -63.85 15.61 134.63
C SER A 511 -65.33 15.93 134.41
N LYS A 512 -65.61 17.12 133.81
CA LYS A 512 -66.79 17.40 132.95
C LYS A 512 -66.34 18.00 131.59
N PRO A 513 -67.08 17.79 130.50
CA PRO A 513 -66.61 17.90 129.10
C PRO A 513 -66.70 19.32 128.52
N PRO A 514 -66.14 19.54 127.32
CA PRO A 514 -65.76 20.85 126.80
C PRO A 514 -66.83 21.47 125.89
N SER A 515 -66.97 22.80 125.90
CA SER A 515 -67.66 23.51 124.82
C SER A 515 -67.02 24.85 124.48
N ALA A 516 -66.35 24.83 123.33
CA ALA A 516 -66.35 25.85 122.28
C ALA A 516 -66.56 27.29 122.71
N THR A 517 -65.52 28.00 123.17
CA THR A 517 -65.42 29.46 123.03
C THR A 517 -63.95 29.91 123.08
N LYS A 518 -63.47 30.30 121.90
CA LYS A 518 -62.53 31.40 121.60
C LYS A 518 -61.27 31.50 122.48
N HIS A 519 -60.23 30.79 122.05
CA HIS A 519 -58.88 31.36 122.07
C HIS A 519 -58.74 32.29 120.85
N GLU A 520 -58.27 33.51 121.08
CA GLU A 520 -57.77 34.41 120.04
C GLU A 520 -56.67 33.70 119.24
N LEU A 521 -56.91 33.48 117.95
CA LEU A 521 -55.84 33.32 116.97
C LEU A 521 -55.43 34.72 116.51
N LEU A 522 -54.42 35.27 117.18
CA LEU A 522 -53.55 36.22 116.51
C LEU A 522 -52.82 35.46 115.40
N LEU A 523 -53.21 35.81 114.17
CA LEU A 523 -52.48 35.69 112.91
C LEU A 523 -51.02 35.23 113.03
N VAL A 524 -50.77 33.96 112.76
CA VAL A 524 -49.63 33.59 111.92
C VAL A 524 -50.24 33.40 110.53
N GLY A 525 -50.09 34.42 109.68
CA GLY A 525 -50.41 34.28 108.27
C GLY A 525 -49.43 33.29 107.65
N ASP A 526 -49.93 32.14 107.23
CA ASP A 526 -49.35 31.39 106.12
C ASP A 526 -49.45 32.27 104.87
N THR A 527 -48.48 33.16 104.68
CA THR A 527 -48.16 33.76 103.37
C THR A 527 -46.73 33.44 103.02
N ARG A 528 -46.40 32.15 103.02
CA ARG A 528 -45.22 31.53 102.41
C ARG A 528 -45.46 30.03 102.58
N THR A 529 -46.14 29.34 101.69
CA THR A 529 -45.55 28.73 100.49
C THR A 529 -46.67 28.03 99.71
N LYS A 530 -47.22 28.66 98.65
CA LYS A 530 -48.06 27.95 97.66
C LYS A 530 -48.04 28.58 96.27
N SER A 531 -46.93 29.24 95.92
CA SER A 531 -46.67 29.68 94.55
C SER A 531 -45.16 29.62 94.22
N LEU A 532 -44.45 28.63 94.79
CA LEU A 532 -43.04 28.39 94.47
C LEU A 532 -42.71 26.89 94.29
N GLU A 533 -43.75 26.03 94.19
CA GLU A 533 -43.59 24.60 93.88
C GLU A 533 -44.14 24.23 92.49
N GLU A 534 -44.59 25.20 91.67
CA GLU A 534 -45.04 24.97 90.29
C GLU A 534 -44.11 25.57 89.20
N GLU A 535 -42.95 26.13 89.57
CA GLU A 535 -41.97 26.67 88.60
C GLU A 535 -40.66 25.86 88.53
N TYR A 536 -40.57 24.74 89.26
CA TYR A 536 -39.41 23.82 89.22
C TYR A 536 -39.69 22.51 88.47
N PHE A 537 -40.67 22.49 87.57
CA PHE A 537 -40.97 21.30 86.75
C PHE A 537 -40.96 21.50 85.23
N PHE A 538 -40.71 22.71 84.72
CA PHE A 538 -40.40 22.95 83.30
C PHE A 538 -39.41 24.11 83.14
N SER A 539 -38.12 23.83 83.32
CA SER A 539 -36.99 24.51 82.68
C SER A 539 -35.79 23.56 82.64
#